data_AF-A0A964TN58-F1
#
_entry.id   AF-A0A964TN58-F1
#
_cell.length_a   1.000
_cell.length_b   1.000
_cell.length_c   1.000
_cell.angle_alpha   90.00
_cell.angle_beta   90.00
_cell.angle_gamma   90.00
#
_symmetry.space_group_name_H-M   'P 1'
#
loop_
_entity.id
_entity.type
_entity.pdbx_description
1 polymer ?
#
loop_
_entity_poly.entity_id
_entity_poly.type
_entity_poly.pdbx_seq_one_letter_code
_entity_poly.pdbx_strand_id
1 'polypeptide(L)'
;MTDADPAAFPPPGAAPGPSPDEPPDTVPPAAHDPPPLVTGAAEAREAVLAFEAALARSPALAARLAYPRAWMALKDEAGWHYAPALWAGHAGLSADAYLALASRLDGRRAEAALRAFCAPVTDPRRADKHARRLRALFARHAVGRAPNARLRLLEPAPDAAPADLEARVVDLVVEVARLLGPAARAALRRRLS
;
A
#
# COMPACT_ATOMS: atom_id res chain seq x y z
N MET A 1 88.94 -4.62 -7.96
CA MET A 1 87.98 -5.30 -8.84
C MET A 1 86.62 -4.66 -8.57
N THR A 2 86.20 -3.77 -9.47
CA THR A 2 84.84 -3.27 -9.77
C THR A 2 83.92 -2.98 -8.57
N ASP A 3 83.72 -1.73 -8.13
CA ASP A 3 82.86 -0.68 -8.74
C ASP A 3 81.37 -1.13 -8.85
N ALA A 4 80.50 -0.56 -8.01
CA ALA A 4 79.03 -0.62 -8.16
C ALA A 4 78.35 0.45 -7.28
N ASP A 5 77.92 1.48 -8.00
CA ASP A 5 77.08 2.64 -7.69
C ASP A 5 75.67 2.27 -7.10
N PRO A 6 74.99 3.15 -6.34
CA PRO A 6 73.70 2.88 -5.71
C PRO A 6 72.54 3.19 -6.68
N ALA A 7 71.86 2.15 -7.14
CA ALA A 7 70.72 2.29 -8.05
C ALA A 7 69.36 2.27 -7.32
N ALA A 8 68.75 3.46 -7.31
CA ALA A 8 67.37 3.74 -7.71
C ALA A 8 66.23 2.81 -7.23
N PHE A 9 65.38 3.39 -6.38
CA PHE A 9 63.97 3.01 -6.21
C PHE A 9 63.24 2.91 -7.57
N PRO A 10 62.48 1.84 -7.85
CA PRO A 10 61.58 1.81 -8.99
C PRO A 10 60.32 2.68 -8.74
N PRO A 11 59.78 3.35 -9.77
CA PRO A 11 58.54 4.12 -9.66
C PRO A 11 57.29 3.21 -9.53
N PRO A 12 56.18 3.74 -8.97
CA PRO A 12 54.95 2.96 -8.79
C PRO A 12 54.34 2.56 -10.15
N GLY A 13 54.23 1.25 -10.34
CA GLY A 13 53.59 0.63 -11.49
C GLY A 13 52.11 0.94 -11.58
N ALA A 14 51.65 1.08 -12.82
CA ALA A 14 50.33 1.45 -13.26
C ALA A 14 49.20 0.60 -12.65
N ALA A 15 48.08 1.25 -12.38
CA ALA A 15 46.83 0.60 -12.03
C ALA A 15 46.38 -0.37 -13.17
N PRO A 16 45.86 -1.56 -12.85
CA PRO A 16 45.29 -2.44 -13.85
C PRO A 16 44.04 -1.81 -14.46
N GLY A 17 44.01 -1.72 -15.80
CA GLY A 17 42.84 -1.28 -16.55
C GLY A 17 41.64 -2.23 -16.38
N PRO A 18 40.41 -1.76 -16.65
CA PRO A 18 39.20 -2.53 -16.42
C PRO A 18 39.13 -3.73 -17.37
N SER A 19 38.85 -4.91 -16.80
CA SER A 19 38.60 -6.17 -17.50
C SER A 19 37.40 -6.04 -18.46
N PRO A 20 37.45 -6.60 -19.68
CA PRO A 20 36.41 -6.45 -20.70
C PRO A 20 35.22 -7.41 -20.54
N ASP A 21 34.93 -7.88 -19.32
CA ASP A 21 33.97 -8.98 -19.07
C ASP A 21 32.90 -8.62 -18.02
N GLU A 22 32.59 -7.33 -17.90
CA GLU A 22 31.48 -6.86 -17.06
C GLU A 22 30.20 -6.83 -17.92
N PRO A 23 29.16 -7.61 -17.59
CA PRO A 23 27.90 -7.55 -18.32
C PRO A 23 27.32 -6.13 -18.24
N PRO A 24 26.71 -5.62 -19.32
CA PRO A 24 26.25 -4.25 -19.37
C PRO A 24 25.30 -3.95 -18.22
N ASP A 25 25.55 -2.80 -17.59
CA ASP A 25 24.70 -2.14 -16.61
C ASP A 25 23.25 -2.58 -16.74
N THR A 26 22.77 -3.28 -15.71
CA THR A 26 21.34 -3.45 -15.52
C THR A 26 20.78 -2.04 -15.36
N VAL A 27 20.24 -1.51 -16.45
CA VAL A 27 19.50 -0.25 -16.48
C VAL A 27 18.60 -0.24 -15.25
N PRO A 28 18.78 0.69 -14.29
CA PRO A 28 17.90 0.74 -13.14
C PRO A 28 16.48 0.86 -13.69
N PRO A 29 15.52 0.03 -13.24
CA PRO A 29 14.16 0.11 -13.75
C PRO A 29 13.72 1.56 -13.60
N ALA A 30 13.19 2.13 -14.70
CA ALA A 30 12.79 3.52 -14.81
C ALA A 30 12.22 4.00 -13.47
N ALA A 31 12.64 5.18 -13.00
CA ALA A 31 12.15 5.75 -11.76
C ALA A 31 10.63 5.94 -11.87
N HIS A 32 9.87 4.91 -11.51
CA HIS A 32 8.43 4.99 -11.44
C HIS A 32 8.16 5.94 -10.29
N ASP A 33 7.56 7.08 -10.61
CA ASP A 33 7.08 7.99 -9.60
C ASP A 33 6.20 7.21 -8.61
N PRO A 34 6.30 7.51 -7.30
CA PRO A 34 5.46 6.85 -6.33
C PRO A 34 3.99 7.06 -6.72
N PRO A 35 3.14 6.02 -6.62
CA PRO A 35 1.74 6.15 -6.97
C PRO A 35 1.07 7.26 -6.16
N PRO A 36 0.01 7.89 -6.69
CA PRO A 36 -0.68 8.96 -6.00
C PRO A 36 -1.23 8.49 -4.66
N LEU A 37 -1.35 9.42 -3.72
CA LEU A 37 -2.04 9.17 -2.46
C LEU A 37 -3.54 9.02 -2.71
N VAL A 38 -4.20 8.20 -1.92
CA VAL A 38 -5.67 8.12 -1.93
C VAL A 38 -6.30 9.47 -1.56
N THR A 39 -7.40 9.78 -2.22
CA THR A 39 -8.14 11.04 -2.05
C THR A 39 -9.50 10.84 -1.36
N GLY A 40 -9.96 9.59 -1.24
CA GLY A 40 -11.23 9.27 -0.59
C GLY A 40 -11.29 7.89 0.04
N ALA A 41 -12.33 7.67 0.86
CA ALA A 41 -12.54 6.42 1.58
C ALA A 41 -12.76 5.21 0.66
N ALA A 42 -13.36 5.41 -0.51
CA ALA A 42 -13.59 4.36 -1.49
C ALA A 42 -12.27 3.80 -2.03
N GLU A 43 -11.33 4.66 -2.43
CA GLU A 43 -10.01 4.24 -2.92
C GLU A 43 -9.21 3.50 -1.84
N ALA A 44 -9.25 3.97 -0.60
CA ALA A 44 -8.60 3.28 0.51
C ALA A 44 -9.22 1.89 0.78
N ARG A 45 -10.55 1.78 0.68
CA ARG A 45 -11.27 0.50 0.76
C ARG A 45 -10.81 -0.47 -0.33
N GLU A 46 -10.79 -0.01 -1.58
CA GLU A 46 -10.31 -0.79 -2.73
C GLU A 46 -8.86 -1.23 -2.55
N ALA A 47 -7.99 -0.34 -2.06
CA ALA A 47 -6.59 -0.66 -1.79
C ALA A 47 -6.43 -1.76 -0.73
N VAL A 48 -7.27 -1.76 0.33
CA VAL A 48 -7.27 -2.82 1.35
C VAL A 48 -7.67 -4.17 0.74
N LEU A 49 -8.72 -4.20 -0.08
CA LEU A 49 -9.18 -5.44 -0.72
C LEU A 49 -8.17 -5.95 -1.76
N ALA A 50 -7.56 -5.03 -2.53
CA ALA A 50 -6.51 -5.36 -3.49
C ALA A 50 -5.27 -5.94 -2.80
N PHE A 51 -4.90 -5.44 -1.61
CA PHE A 51 -3.81 -5.98 -0.82
C PHE A 51 -4.04 -7.44 -0.44
N GLU A 52 -5.24 -7.79 0.04
CA GLU A 52 -5.54 -9.17 0.44
C GLU A 52 -5.48 -10.13 -0.75
N ALA A 53 -6.03 -9.72 -1.90
CA ALA A 53 -5.92 -10.48 -3.14
C ALA A 53 -4.47 -10.63 -3.61
N ALA A 54 -3.65 -9.58 -3.45
CA ALA A 54 -2.23 -9.62 -3.76
C ALA A 54 -1.45 -10.54 -2.80
N LEU A 55 -1.80 -10.51 -1.51
CA LEU A 55 -1.15 -11.28 -0.45
C LEU A 55 -1.32 -12.79 -0.67
N ALA A 56 -2.48 -13.22 -1.15
CA ALA A 56 -2.74 -14.62 -1.50
C ALA A 56 -1.81 -15.13 -2.63
N ARG A 57 -1.26 -14.24 -3.45
CA ARG A 57 -0.47 -14.60 -4.65
C ARG A 57 1.02 -14.28 -4.53
N SER A 58 1.45 -13.56 -3.48
CA SER A 58 2.83 -13.08 -3.35
C SER A 58 3.46 -13.51 -2.02
N PRO A 59 4.26 -14.60 -2.02
CA PRO A 59 5.06 -15.01 -0.87
C PRO A 59 6.03 -13.91 -0.41
N ALA A 60 6.57 -13.13 -1.36
CA ALA A 60 7.45 -12.00 -1.06
C ALA A 60 6.74 -10.89 -0.28
N LEU A 61 5.46 -10.62 -0.60
CA LEU A 61 4.64 -9.69 0.17
C LEU A 61 4.30 -10.25 1.55
N ALA A 62 3.96 -11.54 1.64
CA ALA A 62 3.71 -12.24 2.90
C ALA A 62 4.92 -12.16 3.87
N ALA A 63 6.13 -12.35 3.37
CA ALA A 63 7.36 -12.25 4.16
C ALA A 63 7.56 -10.88 4.85
N ARG A 64 6.90 -9.83 4.35
CA ARG A 64 6.98 -8.46 4.88
C ARG A 64 5.84 -8.09 5.83
N LEU A 65 4.87 -8.97 6.08
CA LEU A 65 3.70 -8.67 6.92
C LEU A 65 4.07 -8.19 8.34
N ALA A 66 5.17 -8.64 8.91
CA ALA A 66 5.55 -8.25 10.27
C ALA A 66 6.16 -6.83 10.38
N TYR A 67 6.51 -6.19 9.25
CA TYR A 67 7.28 -4.93 9.27
C TYR A 67 6.43 -3.68 9.50
N PRO A 68 5.24 -3.53 8.87
CA PRO A 68 4.45 -2.32 8.99
C PRO A 68 4.03 -2.02 10.43
N ARG A 69 4.20 -0.76 10.81
CA ARG A 69 3.79 -0.24 12.12
C ARG A 69 2.36 0.27 12.13
N ALA A 70 1.83 0.70 10.99
CA ALA A 70 0.47 1.22 10.87
C ALA A 70 -0.33 0.36 9.88
N TRP A 71 -1.56 0.08 10.25
CA TRP A 71 -2.48 -0.80 9.52
C TRP A 71 -3.85 -0.15 9.42
N MET A 72 -4.49 -0.29 8.26
CA MET A 72 -5.90 0.00 8.09
C MET A 72 -6.70 -1.29 8.28
N ALA A 73 -7.75 -1.23 9.10
CA ALA A 73 -8.70 -2.31 9.31
C ALA A 73 -10.05 -1.91 8.69
N LEU A 74 -10.54 -2.73 7.78
CA LEU A 74 -11.81 -2.54 7.08
C LEU A 74 -12.76 -3.67 7.48
N LYS A 75 -14.02 -3.33 7.78
CA LYS A 75 -15.07 -4.33 7.96
C LYS A 75 -16.05 -4.27 6.80
N ASP A 76 -16.37 -5.43 6.24
CA ASP A 76 -17.48 -5.59 5.30
C ASP A 76 -18.34 -6.82 5.68
N GLU A 77 -19.14 -7.32 4.73
CA GLU A 77 -20.01 -8.48 4.89
C GLU A 77 -19.24 -9.80 5.06
N ALA A 78 -18.07 -9.93 4.42
CA ALA A 78 -17.22 -11.13 4.48
C ALA A 78 -16.37 -11.16 5.75
N GLY A 79 -16.06 -9.99 6.32
CA GLY A 79 -15.47 -9.89 7.64
C GLY A 79 -14.50 -8.73 7.78
N TRP A 80 -13.36 -9.00 8.42
CA TRP A 80 -12.33 -8.00 8.66
C TRP A 80 -11.16 -8.19 7.71
N HIS A 81 -10.84 -7.12 6.98
CA HIS A 81 -9.75 -7.02 6.02
C HIS A 81 -8.68 -6.07 6.57
N TYR A 82 -7.42 -6.34 6.22
CA TYR A 82 -6.28 -5.61 6.76
C TYR A 82 -5.25 -5.33 5.68
N ALA A 83 -4.78 -4.08 5.62
CA ALA A 83 -3.62 -3.73 4.81
C ALA A 83 -2.69 -2.78 5.57
N PRO A 84 -1.38 -2.78 5.27
CA PRO A 84 -0.46 -1.76 5.75
C PRO A 84 -0.98 -0.37 5.38
N ALA A 85 -0.89 0.60 6.29
CA ALA A 85 -1.29 1.98 5.99
C ALA A 85 -0.47 2.57 4.83
N LEU A 86 0.80 2.16 4.70
CA LEU A 86 1.65 2.50 3.56
C LEU A 86 1.11 1.98 2.23
N TRP A 87 0.39 0.85 2.23
CA TRP A 87 -0.27 0.34 1.03
C TRP A 87 -1.61 1.05 0.82
N ALA A 88 -2.47 1.02 1.84
CA ALA A 88 -3.83 1.55 1.75
C ALA A 88 -3.87 3.06 1.48
N GLY A 89 -2.80 3.79 1.81
CA GLY A 89 -2.68 5.23 1.56
C GLY A 89 -2.28 5.60 0.13
N HIS A 90 -2.01 4.63 -0.76
CA HIS A 90 -1.67 4.88 -2.16
C HIS A 90 -2.69 4.22 -3.10
N ALA A 91 -3.20 4.98 -4.05
CA ALA A 91 -4.15 4.48 -5.05
C ALA A 91 -3.45 3.61 -6.09
N GLY A 92 -4.06 2.48 -6.46
CA GLY A 92 -3.56 1.61 -7.53
C GLY A 92 -2.22 0.91 -7.25
N LEU A 93 -1.75 0.88 -6.00
CA LEU A 93 -0.48 0.25 -5.67
C LEU A 93 -0.56 -1.28 -5.85
N SER A 94 0.34 -1.82 -6.68
CA SER A 94 0.47 -3.27 -6.91
C SER A 94 1.49 -3.91 -5.96
N ALA A 95 1.51 -5.25 -5.91
CA ALA A 95 2.48 -5.99 -5.10
C ALA A 95 3.91 -5.70 -5.53
N ASP A 96 4.18 -5.76 -6.84
CA ASP A 96 5.51 -5.56 -7.39
C ASP A 96 5.98 -4.12 -7.17
N ALA A 97 5.10 -3.14 -7.39
CA ALA A 97 5.39 -1.73 -7.12
C ALA A 97 5.66 -1.50 -5.64
N TYR A 98 4.87 -2.07 -4.72
CA TYR A 98 5.12 -1.96 -3.29
C TYR A 98 6.46 -2.60 -2.91
N LEU A 99 6.78 -3.78 -3.44
CA LEU A 99 8.02 -4.48 -3.11
C LEU A 99 9.26 -3.71 -3.58
N ALA A 100 9.17 -3.08 -4.76
CA ALA A 100 10.23 -2.27 -5.38
C ALA A 100 10.36 -0.87 -4.74
N LEU A 101 9.25 -0.24 -4.37
CA LEU A 101 9.21 1.17 -3.95
C LEU A 101 9.08 1.35 -2.44
N ALA A 102 8.86 0.30 -1.63
CA ALA A 102 8.57 0.43 -0.19
C ALA A 102 9.55 1.32 0.59
N SER A 103 10.83 1.37 0.21
CA SER A 103 11.84 2.23 0.85
C SER A 103 11.71 3.72 0.48
N ARG A 104 11.04 4.02 -0.63
CA ARG A 104 10.81 5.37 -1.18
C ARG A 104 9.42 5.91 -0.85
N LEU A 105 8.47 5.05 -0.49
CA LEU A 105 7.14 5.45 -0.09
C LEU A 105 7.17 6.08 1.31
N ASP A 106 6.47 7.20 1.48
CA ASP A 106 6.41 7.91 2.76
C ASP A 106 5.18 7.50 3.57
N GLY A 107 5.41 6.69 4.60
CA GLY A 107 4.35 6.23 5.50
C GLY A 107 3.66 7.34 6.28
N ARG A 108 4.33 8.47 6.54
CA ARG A 108 3.69 9.62 7.22
C ARG A 108 2.68 10.28 6.29
N ARG A 109 3.02 10.44 5.01
CA ARG A 109 2.11 10.99 3.99
C ARG A 109 0.93 10.04 3.74
N ALA A 110 1.18 8.74 3.64
CA ALA A 110 0.13 7.73 3.50
C ALA A 110 -0.83 7.72 4.71
N GLU A 111 -0.30 7.72 5.94
CA GLU A 111 -1.12 7.83 7.16
C GLU A 111 -1.90 9.16 7.22
N ALA A 112 -1.30 10.27 6.80
CA ALA A 112 -1.97 11.58 6.78
C ALA A 112 -3.13 11.61 5.78
N ALA A 113 -2.96 11.04 4.58
CA ALA A 113 -4.03 10.92 3.59
C ALA A 113 -5.20 10.09 4.13
N LEU A 114 -4.92 8.94 4.75
CA LEU A 114 -5.95 8.08 5.34
C LEU A 114 -6.72 8.76 6.48
N ARG A 115 -6.06 9.60 7.29
CA ARG A 115 -6.71 10.31 8.42
C ARG A 115 -7.80 11.29 8.00
N ALA A 116 -7.89 11.66 6.73
CA ALA A 116 -9.00 12.48 6.23
C ALA A 116 -10.37 11.77 6.35
N PHE A 117 -10.38 10.44 6.37
CA PHE A 117 -11.62 9.63 6.40
C PHE A 117 -11.51 8.38 7.29
N CYS A 118 -10.39 8.19 7.96
CA CYS A 118 -10.18 7.13 8.96
C CYS A 118 -9.81 7.74 10.32
N ALA A 119 -10.27 7.11 11.39
CA ALA A 119 -9.90 7.45 12.75
C ALA A 119 -8.92 6.41 13.32
N PRO A 120 -7.95 6.82 14.16
CA PRO A 120 -7.14 5.90 14.93
C PRO A 120 -8.00 5.12 15.92
N VAL A 121 -7.73 3.82 16.06
CA VAL A 121 -8.35 2.98 17.08
C VAL A 121 -7.72 3.29 18.43
N THR A 122 -8.45 4.02 19.28
CA THR A 122 -7.98 4.44 20.60
C THR A 122 -8.40 3.51 21.73
N ASP A 123 -9.52 2.77 21.57
CA ASP A 123 -9.97 1.78 22.55
C ASP A 123 -8.99 0.58 22.61
N PRO A 124 -8.31 0.33 23.75
CA PRO A 124 -7.36 -0.78 23.89
C PRO A 124 -8.00 -2.15 23.62
N ARG A 125 -9.26 -2.36 24.02
CA ARG A 125 -9.95 -3.65 23.83
C ARG A 125 -10.23 -3.90 22.36
N ARG A 126 -10.57 -2.85 21.60
CA ARG A 126 -10.72 -2.90 20.14
C ARG A 126 -9.37 -3.16 19.51
N ALA A 127 -8.33 -2.40 19.85
CA ALA A 127 -6.97 -2.59 19.36
C ALA A 127 -6.46 -4.04 19.56
N ASP A 128 -6.68 -4.63 20.74
CA ASP A 128 -6.33 -6.02 21.03
C ASP A 128 -7.08 -7.03 20.15
N LYS A 129 -8.36 -6.77 19.81
CA LYS A 129 -9.12 -7.61 18.87
C LYS A 129 -8.48 -7.57 17.48
N HIS A 130 -8.06 -6.40 17.00
CA HIS A 130 -7.35 -6.29 15.72
C HIS A 130 -5.99 -6.94 15.76
N ALA A 131 -5.22 -6.79 16.85
CA ALA A 131 -3.93 -7.45 17.01
C ALA A 131 -4.06 -8.98 16.94
N ARG A 132 -5.10 -9.56 17.56
CA ARG A 132 -5.39 -11.00 17.43
C ARG A 132 -5.74 -11.41 16.01
N ARG A 133 -6.56 -10.62 15.31
CA ARG A 133 -6.92 -10.89 13.90
C ARG A 133 -5.74 -10.76 12.95
N LEU A 134 -4.85 -9.78 13.16
CA LEU A 134 -3.59 -9.67 12.42
C LEU A 134 -2.68 -10.87 12.66
N ARG A 135 -2.55 -11.36 13.89
CA ARG A 135 -1.82 -12.61 14.17
C ARG A 135 -2.43 -13.80 13.42
N ALA A 136 -3.75 -13.90 13.37
CA ALA A 136 -4.43 -14.95 12.61
C ALA A 136 -4.18 -14.81 11.10
N LEU A 137 -4.21 -13.59 10.55
CA LEU A 137 -3.82 -13.31 9.15
C LEU A 137 -2.38 -13.76 8.89
N PHE A 138 -1.44 -13.39 9.76
CA PHE A 138 -0.03 -13.74 9.60
C PHE A 138 0.17 -15.26 9.61
N ALA A 139 -0.51 -15.96 10.52
CA ALA A 139 -0.48 -17.42 10.59
C ALA A 139 -1.01 -18.08 9.30
N ARG A 140 -2.08 -17.55 8.68
CA ARG A 140 -2.61 -18.04 7.38
C ARG A 140 -1.58 -17.97 6.26
N HIS A 141 -0.64 -17.02 6.34
CA HIS A 141 0.44 -16.84 5.37
C HIS A 141 1.79 -17.38 5.87
N ALA A 142 1.78 -18.32 6.83
CA ALA A 142 2.98 -18.96 7.40
C ALA A 142 4.01 -17.97 8.00
N VAL A 143 3.56 -16.79 8.44
CA VAL A 143 4.41 -15.81 9.11
C VAL A 143 4.37 -16.05 10.62
N GLY A 144 5.44 -16.67 11.14
CA GLY A 144 5.59 -16.97 12.58
C GLY A 144 5.93 -15.78 13.48
N ARG A 145 5.99 -14.56 12.94
CA ARG A 145 6.32 -13.34 13.69
C ARG A 145 5.05 -12.66 14.18
N ALA A 146 5.11 -11.99 15.33
CA ALA A 146 4.03 -11.13 15.78
C ALA A 146 3.98 -9.82 14.95
N PRO A 147 2.83 -9.13 14.91
CA PRO A 147 2.77 -7.74 14.47
C PRO A 147 3.76 -6.86 15.22
N ASN A 148 4.20 -5.78 14.59
CA ASN A 148 5.16 -4.85 15.18
C ASN A 148 4.70 -4.36 16.57
N ALA A 149 5.62 -4.28 17.54
CA ALA A 149 5.30 -3.83 18.90
C ALA A 149 4.73 -2.40 18.97
N ARG A 150 5.03 -1.55 17.98
CA ARG A 150 4.50 -0.18 17.85
C ARG A 150 3.29 -0.12 16.91
N LEU A 151 2.46 -1.16 16.92
CA LEU A 151 1.27 -1.28 16.08
C LEU A 151 0.31 -0.10 16.30
N ARG A 152 -0.08 0.54 15.20
CA ARG A 152 -1.15 1.54 15.11
C ARG A 152 -2.21 1.03 14.15
N LEU A 153 -3.46 1.30 14.49
CA LEU A 153 -4.61 0.85 13.72
C LEU A 153 -5.47 2.06 13.34
N LEU A 154 -5.90 2.09 12.09
CA LEU A 154 -6.85 3.03 11.52
C LEU A 154 -8.10 2.26 11.12
N GLU A 155 -9.27 2.83 11.37
CA GLU A 155 -10.56 2.32 10.88
C GLU A 155 -11.32 3.45 10.17
N PRO A 156 -12.15 3.15 9.17
CA PRO A 156 -13.07 4.14 8.61
C PRO A 156 -13.85 4.85 9.71
N ALA A 157 -13.89 6.19 9.66
CA ALA A 157 -14.62 6.98 10.65
C ALA A 157 -16.13 6.71 10.53
N PRO A 158 -16.87 6.54 11.64
CA PRO A 158 -18.30 6.22 11.62
C PRO A 158 -19.18 7.29 10.96
N ASP A 159 -18.67 8.53 10.82
CA ASP A 159 -19.34 9.67 10.17
C ASP A 159 -18.66 10.17 8.90
N ALA A 160 -17.80 9.37 8.27
CA ALA A 160 -17.52 9.58 6.86
C ALA A 160 -18.69 9.03 6.04
N ALA A 161 -19.90 9.58 6.23
CA ALA A 161 -20.82 9.62 5.10
C ALA A 161 -19.99 10.24 3.97
N PRO A 162 -19.89 9.57 2.81
CA PRO A 162 -19.21 10.16 1.68
C PRO A 162 -19.73 11.60 1.56
N ALA A 163 -18.84 12.61 1.52
CA ALA A 163 -19.27 14.00 1.35
C ALA A 163 -20.13 14.17 0.08
N ASP A 164 -20.11 13.15 -0.79
CA ASP A 164 -20.86 12.98 -2.01
C ASP A 164 -21.94 11.87 -1.95
N LEU A 165 -22.33 11.32 -0.79
CA LEU A 165 -23.28 10.20 -0.75
C LEU A 165 -24.60 10.60 -1.39
N GLU A 166 -25.05 11.81 -1.09
CA GLU A 166 -26.21 12.41 -1.71
C GLU A 166 -26.01 12.56 -3.23
N ALA A 167 -24.86 13.06 -3.68
CA ALA A 167 -24.53 13.17 -5.10
C ALA A 167 -24.49 11.81 -5.82
N ARG A 168 -23.91 10.78 -5.20
CA ARG A 168 -23.84 9.42 -5.73
C ARG A 168 -25.20 8.73 -5.76
N VAL A 169 -26.06 8.98 -4.76
CA VAL A 169 -27.45 8.52 -4.77
C VAL A 169 -28.22 9.21 -5.89
N VAL A 170 -28.02 10.51 -6.10
CA VAL A 170 -28.60 11.25 -7.22
C VAL A 170 -28.13 10.67 -8.56
N ASP A 171 -26.83 10.45 -8.74
CA ASP A 171 -26.27 9.86 -9.97
C ASP A 171 -26.82 8.47 -10.24
N LEU A 172 -26.94 7.62 -9.20
CA LEU A 172 -27.56 6.30 -9.32
C LEU A 172 -29.03 6.39 -9.74
N VAL A 173 -29.80 7.31 -9.15
CA VAL A 173 -31.21 7.54 -9.52
C VAL A 173 -31.31 8.02 -10.97
N VAL A 174 -30.39 8.85 -11.43
CA VAL A 174 -30.31 9.31 -12.83
C VAL A 174 -30.02 8.15 -13.78
N GLU A 175 -29.05 7.29 -13.47
CA GLU A 175 -28.72 6.12 -14.29
C GLU A 175 -29.87 5.11 -14.34
N VAL A 176 -30.50 4.82 -13.20
CA VAL A 176 -31.72 4.00 -13.16
C VAL A 176 -32.81 4.62 -14.03
N ALA A 177 -33.05 5.93 -13.93
CA ALA A 177 -34.05 6.61 -14.75
C ALA A 177 -33.77 6.51 -16.25
N ARG A 178 -32.49 6.53 -16.67
CA ARG A 178 -32.08 6.35 -18.07
C ARG A 178 -32.41 4.96 -18.60
N LEU A 179 -32.23 3.93 -17.78
CA LEU A 179 -32.52 2.53 -18.14
C LEU A 179 -34.01 2.18 -18.18
N LEU A 180 -34.85 2.96 -17.50
CA LEU A 180 -36.30 2.73 -17.46
C LEU A 180 -37.03 3.20 -18.73
N GLY A 181 -37.99 2.40 -19.17
CA GLY A 181 -38.96 2.80 -20.21
C GLY A 181 -39.90 3.93 -19.74
N PRO A 182 -40.65 4.58 -20.67
CA PRO A 182 -41.41 5.80 -20.40
C PRO A 182 -42.41 5.69 -19.24
N ALA A 183 -43.16 4.58 -19.17
CA ALA A 183 -44.15 4.34 -18.12
C ALA A 183 -43.52 4.18 -16.73
N ALA A 184 -42.39 3.46 -16.64
CA ALA A 184 -41.66 3.26 -15.40
C ALA A 184 -40.96 4.53 -14.92
N ARG A 185 -40.41 5.34 -15.85
CA ARG A 185 -39.85 6.66 -15.53
C ARG A 185 -40.92 7.63 -15.01
N ALA A 186 -42.11 7.63 -15.60
CA ALA A 186 -43.24 8.43 -15.11
C ALA A 186 -43.68 8.00 -13.70
N ALA A 187 -43.70 6.69 -13.42
CA ALA A 187 -43.98 6.17 -12.09
C ALA A 187 -42.90 6.54 -11.06
N LEU A 188 -41.62 6.46 -11.44
CA LEU A 188 -40.50 6.87 -10.60
C LEU A 188 -40.61 8.35 -10.22
N ARG A 189 -40.83 9.25 -11.20
CA ARG A 189 -41.01 10.69 -10.93
C ARG A 189 -42.14 10.96 -9.94
N ARG A 190 -43.30 10.30 -10.11
CA ARG A 190 -44.45 10.48 -9.20
C ARG A 190 -44.18 10.06 -7.76
N ARG A 191 -43.19 9.18 -7.52
CA ARG A 191 -42.81 8.73 -6.17
C ARG A 191 -41.71 9.59 -5.54
N LEU A 192 -40.99 10.36 -6.35
CA LEU A 192 -39.89 11.24 -5.93
C LEU A 192 -40.33 12.70 -5.74
N SER A 193 -41.50 13.07 -6.28
CA SER A 193 -42.20 14.35 -6.08
C SER A 193 -43.10 14.29 -4.86
#